data_AF-A0A5J5IVW0-F1
#
_entry.id   AF-A0A5J5IVW0-F1
#
_cell.length_a   1.000
_cell.length_b   1.000
_cell.length_c   1.000
_cell.angle_alpha   90.00
_cell.angle_beta   90.00
_cell.angle_gamma   90.00
#
_symmetry.space_group_name_H-M   'P 1'
#
loop_
_entity.id
_entity.type
_entity.pdbx_description
1 polymer ?
#
loop_
_entity_poly.entity_id
_entity_poly.type
_entity_poly.pdbx_seq_one_letter_code
_entity_poly.pdbx_strand_id
1 'polypeptide(L)'
;MVNQDPFRRLLRWYPRAWRERNGDVLLGVMLDAAEQTGRNTPTLSERWSVITHGLGTRLDRRVAFAATILALVTAAATGLLTAWGTGFPATATGAWLFPALAVFVGPVFVVAAVSALARDRGFLTEPRAVITIILATLALAVATLAQISWALGFDAADQGVRATGLAAAWSWLFVGAWAVGAAAIAFVVDALLRRTRVRAVVIVILAVVAGILLAPAVGLSLISPYTVAIAASVLAVAVVRGRRPVVPAPQPAVVTAVEAKVVPARTRVAARLLAVMATAASGFGAVYAVTGSAWGPARDATEAMVQGIIVSLTAAIPLIAAIGIIAAARSRATPAQTWGPLMLAVLAVAAVAVAYRGAPAWENMAGGFAVGSVLGGAAIAWWTALRLPGIAKTRVTVAVLIGVVYAAFLGILIAPMLAFILPLLAAAFAIWTPGRPPRLRPSHTVASPASSGPLPRLS
;
A
#
# COMPACT_ATOMS: atom_id res chain seq x y z
N MET A 1 -27.05 44.50 17.65
CA MET A 1 -26.95 43.05 17.92
C MET A 1 -26.68 42.34 16.62
N VAL A 2 -25.56 41.61 16.52
CA VAL A 2 -25.18 40.83 15.33
C VAL A 2 -26.13 39.63 15.19
N ASN A 3 -26.66 39.39 13.99
CA ASN A 3 -27.51 38.22 13.72
C ASN A 3 -26.68 36.94 13.83
N GLN A 4 -26.99 36.09 14.82
CA GLN A 4 -26.22 34.87 15.12
C GLN A 4 -26.52 33.68 14.18
N ASP A 5 -27.68 33.68 13.52
CA ASP A 5 -28.15 32.53 12.73
C ASP A 5 -27.26 32.18 11.53
N PRO A 6 -26.76 33.15 10.73
CA PRO A 6 -25.82 32.88 9.66
C PRO A 6 -24.53 32.21 10.13
N PHE A 7 -24.01 32.62 11.30
CA PHE A 7 -22.76 32.09 11.86
C PHE A 7 -22.97 30.69 12.44
N ARG A 8 -24.08 30.44 13.13
CA ARG A 8 -24.44 29.10 13.65
C ARG A 8 -24.65 28.07 12.54
N ARG A 9 -25.20 28.49 11.39
CA ARG A 9 -25.35 27.60 10.22
C ARG A 9 -24.00 27.11 9.69
N LEU A 10 -22.96 27.94 9.70
CA LEU A 10 -21.62 27.55 9.27
C LEU A 10 -20.99 26.48 10.14
N LEU A 11 -21.28 26.46 11.44
CA LEU A 11 -20.73 25.43 12.32
C LEU A 11 -21.17 24.01 11.94
N ARG A 12 -22.28 23.83 11.22
CA ARG A 12 -22.79 22.51 10.77
C ARG A 12 -21.77 21.72 9.91
N TRP A 13 -20.82 22.41 9.29
CA TRP A 13 -19.72 21.77 8.57
C TRP A 13 -18.83 20.93 9.49
N TYR A 14 -18.73 21.27 10.78
CA TYR A 14 -17.99 20.48 11.77
C TYR A 14 -18.79 19.26 12.29
N PRO A 15 -18.10 18.17 12.68
CA PRO A 15 -18.70 17.04 13.38
C PRO A 15 -19.45 17.48 14.65
N ARG A 16 -20.53 16.79 15.00
CA ARG A 16 -21.33 17.08 16.20
C ARG A 16 -20.46 17.12 17.48
N ALA A 17 -19.64 16.09 17.69
CA ALA A 17 -18.74 16.02 18.85
C ALA A 17 -17.68 17.14 18.88
N TRP A 18 -17.31 17.71 17.73
CA TRP A 18 -16.40 18.85 17.69
C TRP A 18 -17.13 20.14 18.07
N ARG A 19 -18.36 20.32 17.53
CA ARG A 19 -19.22 21.48 17.84
C ARG A 19 -19.55 21.55 19.32
N GLU A 20 -19.89 20.43 19.95
CA GLU A 20 -20.22 20.39 21.39
C GLU A 20 -19.04 20.81 22.28
N ARG A 21 -17.79 20.68 21.81
CA ARG A 21 -16.60 21.05 22.58
C ARG A 21 -16.03 22.44 22.27
N ASN A 22 -16.13 22.87 21.00
CA ASN A 22 -15.42 24.07 20.51
C ASN A 22 -16.35 25.08 19.82
N GLY A 23 -17.61 24.72 19.59
CA GLY A 23 -18.54 25.47 18.75
C GLY A 23 -18.86 26.85 19.32
N ASP A 24 -19.11 26.93 20.63
CA ASP A 24 -19.45 28.19 21.30
C ASP A 24 -18.27 29.16 21.32
N VAL A 25 -17.05 28.66 21.54
CA VAL A 25 -15.82 29.45 21.50
C VAL A 25 -15.58 30.00 20.10
N LEU A 26 -15.65 29.15 19.06
CA LEU A 26 -15.48 29.60 17.68
C LEU A 26 -16.57 30.60 17.26
N LEU A 27 -17.82 30.37 17.70
CA LEU A 27 -18.93 31.29 17.45
C LEU A 27 -18.67 32.66 18.09
N GLY A 28 -18.22 32.69 19.34
CA GLY A 28 -17.85 33.93 20.04
C GLY A 28 -16.80 34.72 19.27
N VAL A 29 -15.69 34.07 18.90
CA VAL A 29 -14.62 34.72 18.11
C VAL A 29 -15.13 35.29 16.79
N MET A 30 -16.01 34.57 16.08
CA MET A 30 -16.57 35.06 14.82
C MET A 30 -17.53 36.24 15.02
N LEU A 31 -18.31 36.24 16.11
CA LEU A 31 -19.24 37.32 16.43
C LEU A 31 -18.47 38.57 16.89
N ASP A 32 -17.44 38.41 17.72
CA ASP A 32 -16.58 39.50 18.17
C ASP A 32 -15.90 40.20 16.98
N ALA A 33 -15.37 39.41 16.03
CA ALA A 33 -14.77 39.94 14.80
C ALA A 33 -15.80 40.64 13.89
N ALA A 34 -17.03 40.12 13.83
CA ALA A 34 -18.11 40.72 13.06
C ALA A 34 -18.60 42.03 13.70
N GLU A 35 -18.68 42.10 15.03
CA GLU A 35 -19.06 43.30 15.78
C GLU A 35 -18.03 44.41 15.64
N GLN A 36 -16.74 44.10 15.76
CA GLN A 36 -15.65 45.06 15.54
C GLN A 36 -15.66 45.70 14.15
N THR A 37 -16.23 45.02 13.16
CA THR A 37 -16.27 45.48 11.76
C THR A 37 -17.68 45.89 11.31
N GLY A 38 -18.64 45.95 12.23
CA GLY A 38 -20.03 46.37 11.95
C GLY A 38 -20.79 45.44 11.00
N ARG A 39 -20.39 44.16 10.89
CA ARG A 39 -20.96 43.21 9.93
C ARG A 39 -22.00 42.30 10.59
N ASN A 40 -23.08 42.03 9.87
CA ASN A 40 -24.13 41.10 10.28
C ASN A 40 -24.08 39.74 9.57
N THR A 41 -23.14 39.54 8.66
CA THR A 41 -22.98 38.28 7.92
C THR A 41 -21.51 37.87 7.80
N PRO A 42 -21.23 36.55 7.77
CA PRO A 42 -19.88 36.04 7.56
C PRO A 42 -19.43 36.30 6.13
N THR A 43 -18.20 36.78 5.99
CA THR A 43 -17.51 37.03 4.72
C THR A 43 -17.27 35.74 3.95
N LEU A 44 -17.04 35.85 2.64
CA LEU A 44 -16.68 34.68 1.81
C LEU A 44 -15.42 33.97 2.33
N SER A 45 -14.42 34.71 2.79
CA SER A 45 -13.19 34.15 3.37
C SER A 45 -13.47 33.36 4.64
N GLU A 46 -14.26 33.91 5.58
CA GLU A 46 -14.68 33.21 6.80
C GLU A 46 -15.48 31.94 6.48
N ARG A 47 -16.40 32.00 5.49
CA ARG A 47 -17.18 30.85 5.03
C ARG A 47 -16.26 29.74 4.50
N TRP A 48 -15.35 30.06 3.58
CA TRP A 48 -14.43 29.10 3.01
C TRP A 48 -13.47 28.50 4.05
N SER A 49 -12.99 29.32 4.99
CA SER A 49 -12.19 28.86 6.11
C SER A 49 -12.96 27.86 6.96
N VAL A 50 -14.19 28.18 7.37
CA VAL A 50 -15.02 27.27 8.18
C VAL A 50 -15.37 25.98 7.43
N ILE A 51 -15.69 26.05 6.14
CA ILE A 51 -16.00 24.86 5.31
C ILE A 51 -14.78 23.94 5.21
N THR A 52 -13.61 24.48 4.86
CA THR A 52 -12.40 23.68 4.65
C THR A 52 -11.89 23.06 5.96
N HIS A 53 -11.91 23.81 7.06
CA HIS A 53 -11.60 23.26 8.39
C HIS A 53 -12.65 22.24 8.83
N GLY A 54 -13.94 22.54 8.66
CA GLY A 54 -15.04 21.63 9.01
C GLY A 54 -14.96 20.29 8.28
N LEU A 55 -14.76 20.33 6.95
CA LEU A 55 -14.54 19.12 6.14
C LEU A 55 -13.24 18.40 6.52
N GLY A 56 -12.15 19.13 6.71
CA GLY A 56 -10.87 18.54 7.09
C GLY A 56 -10.92 17.90 8.48
N THR A 57 -11.72 18.42 9.43
CA THR A 57 -11.90 17.76 10.73
C THR A 57 -12.59 16.40 10.64
N ARG A 58 -13.39 16.17 9.58
CA ARG A 58 -14.02 14.88 9.28
C ARG A 58 -13.07 13.89 8.62
N LEU A 59 -11.96 14.35 8.05
CA LEU A 59 -10.91 13.49 7.49
C LEU A 59 -10.13 12.84 8.64
N ASP A 60 -10.76 11.86 9.27
CA ASP A 60 -10.18 11.08 10.34
C ASP A 60 -9.76 9.70 9.83
N ARG A 61 -9.26 8.89 10.75
CA ARG A 61 -8.92 7.51 10.44
C ARG A 61 -10.09 6.64 9.99
N ARG A 62 -11.33 6.93 10.40
CA ARG A 62 -12.49 6.15 9.96
C ARG A 62 -12.74 6.39 8.49
N VAL A 63 -12.63 7.64 8.03
CA VAL A 63 -12.66 7.98 6.60
C VAL A 63 -11.49 7.33 5.87
N ALA A 64 -10.27 7.38 6.42
CA ALA A 64 -9.12 6.70 5.82
C ALA A 64 -9.36 5.19 5.64
N PHE A 65 -9.95 4.54 6.65
CA PHE A 65 -10.30 3.12 6.58
C PHE A 65 -11.39 2.85 5.53
N ALA A 66 -12.48 3.61 5.53
CA ALA A 66 -13.57 3.44 4.57
C ALA A 66 -13.07 3.65 3.12
N ALA A 67 -12.32 4.73 2.87
CA ALA A 67 -11.72 5.00 1.58
C ALA A 67 -10.76 3.88 1.15
N THR A 68 -9.98 3.32 2.08
CA THR A 68 -9.09 2.20 1.76
C THR A 68 -9.87 0.93 1.38
N ILE A 69 -10.97 0.62 2.08
CA ILE A 69 -11.83 -0.52 1.73
C ILE A 69 -12.43 -0.33 0.35
N LEU A 70 -12.92 0.87 0.04
CA LEU A 70 -13.44 1.21 -1.29
C LEU A 70 -12.36 1.08 -2.36
N ALA A 71 -11.13 1.56 -2.10
CA ALA A 71 -10.00 1.39 -3.01
C ALA A 71 -9.68 -0.08 -3.27
N LEU A 72 -9.70 -0.94 -2.25
CA LEU A 72 -9.49 -2.38 -2.41
C LEU A 72 -10.60 -3.04 -3.24
N VAL A 73 -11.86 -2.69 -2.99
CA VAL A 73 -13.01 -3.21 -3.75
C VAL A 73 -12.93 -2.76 -5.21
N THR A 74 -12.64 -1.48 -5.46
CA THR A 74 -12.45 -0.98 -6.83
C THR A 74 -11.28 -1.68 -7.51
N ALA A 75 -10.13 -1.83 -6.84
CA ALA A 75 -8.97 -2.52 -7.40
C ALA A 75 -9.28 -4.00 -7.74
N ALA A 76 -10.01 -4.70 -6.87
CA ALA A 76 -10.46 -6.07 -7.12
C ALA A 76 -11.41 -6.14 -8.32
N ALA A 77 -12.39 -5.23 -8.41
CA ALA A 77 -13.33 -5.17 -9.52
C ALA A 77 -12.62 -4.88 -10.85
N THR A 78 -11.75 -3.86 -10.89
CA THR A 78 -10.93 -3.54 -12.07
C THR A 78 -10.05 -4.72 -12.46
N GLY A 79 -9.45 -5.40 -11.48
CA GLY A 79 -8.63 -6.58 -11.69
C GLY A 79 -9.39 -7.73 -12.34
N LEU A 80 -10.58 -8.04 -11.81
CA LEU A 80 -11.47 -9.07 -12.36
C LEU A 80 -11.88 -8.73 -13.81
N LEU A 81 -12.26 -7.49 -14.07
CA LEU A 81 -12.64 -7.05 -15.42
C LEU A 81 -11.46 -7.12 -16.40
N THR A 82 -10.24 -6.82 -15.95
CA THR A 82 -9.04 -6.87 -16.82
C THR A 82 -8.63 -8.31 -17.12
N ALA A 83 -8.50 -9.13 -16.09
CA ALA A 83 -7.90 -10.45 -16.19
C ALA A 83 -8.88 -11.54 -16.64
N TRP A 84 -10.17 -11.37 -16.32
CA TRP A 84 -11.18 -12.43 -16.48
C TRP A 84 -12.41 -11.98 -17.26
N GLY A 85 -12.63 -10.68 -17.41
CA GLY A 85 -13.76 -10.14 -18.16
C GLY A 85 -13.57 -10.22 -19.67
N THR A 86 -13.10 -11.33 -20.24
CA THR A 86 -12.78 -11.52 -21.68
C THR A 86 -13.57 -10.60 -22.63
N GLY A 87 -12.89 -9.68 -23.32
CA GLY A 87 -13.52 -8.76 -24.28
C GLY A 87 -14.33 -7.61 -23.66
N PHE A 88 -14.54 -7.57 -22.34
CA PHE A 88 -15.24 -6.49 -21.64
C PHE A 88 -14.66 -5.11 -21.97
N PRO A 89 -13.34 -4.86 -21.91
CA PRO A 89 -12.78 -3.56 -22.27
C PRO A 89 -13.08 -3.15 -23.72
N ALA A 90 -13.27 -4.12 -24.62
CA ALA A 90 -13.59 -3.89 -26.03
C ALA A 90 -15.09 -3.66 -26.29
N THR A 91 -15.96 -3.83 -25.29
CA THR A 91 -17.37 -3.45 -25.40
C THR A 91 -17.55 -1.94 -25.29
N ALA A 92 -18.62 -1.39 -25.86
CA ALA A 92 -18.95 0.03 -25.73
C ALA A 92 -19.03 0.50 -24.26
N THR A 93 -19.54 -0.36 -23.36
CA THR A 93 -19.60 -0.08 -21.92
C THR A 93 -18.21 -0.14 -21.27
N GLY A 94 -17.40 -1.14 -21.62
CA GLY A 94 -16.07 -1.29 -21.06
C GLY A 94 -15.10 -0.19 -21.48
N ALA A 95 -15.24 0.35 -22.69
CA ALA A 95 -14.38 1.40 -23.24
C ALA A 95 -14.32 2.66 -22.36
N TRP A 96 -15.40 3.00 -21.65
CA TRP A 96 -15.41 4.12 -20.69
C TRP A 96 -15.41 3.68 -19.23
N LEU A 97 -16.06 2.56 -18.87
CA LEU A 97 -16.12 2.11 -17.49
C LEU A 97 -14.74 1.66 -16.98
N PHE A 98 -13.94 1.03 -17.84
CA PHE A 98 -12.62 0.55 -17.45
C PHE A 98 -11.67 1.71 -17.09
N PRO A 99 -11.47 2.74 -17.95
CA PRO A 99 -10.73 3.94 -17.57
C PRO A 99 -11.30 4.63 -16.33
N ALA A 100 -12.63 4.73 -16.20
CA ALA A 100 -13.25 5.36 -15.03
C ALA A 100 -12.91 4.62 -13.72
N LEU A 101 -12.92 3.29 -13.72
CA LEU A 101 -12.56 2.53 -12.53
C LEU A 101 -11.05 2.58 -12.24
N ALA A 102 -10.23 2.39 -13.28
CA ALA A 102 -8.77 2.27 -13.15
C ALA A 102 -8.06 3.60 -12.86
N VAL A 103 -8.49 4.69 -13.50
CA VAL A 103 -7.78 5.98 -13.50
C VAL A 103 -8.46 7.02 -12.61
N PHE A 104 -9.77 6.90 -12.37
CA PHE A 104 -10.50 7.83 -11.51
C PHE A 104 -10.86 7.21 -10.16
N VAL A 105 -11.82 6.28 -10.12
CA VAL A 105 -12.47 5.85 -8.89
C VAL A 105 -11.48 5.25 -7.90
N GLY A 106 -10.65 4.29 -8.33
CA GLY A 106 -9.64 3.66 -7.48
C GLY A 106 -8.61 4.66 -6.94
N PRO A 107 -7.91 5.42 -7.80
CA PRO A 107 -6.96 6.44 -7.40
C PRO A 107 -7.55 7.54 -6.48
N VAL A 108 -8.79 7.99 -6.71
CA VAL A 108 -9.46 8.97 -5.84
C VAL A 108 -9.60 8.43 -4.42
N PHE A 109 -10.00 7.17 -4.25
CA PHE A 109 -10.09 6.55 -2.93
C PHE A 109 -8.72 6.37 -2.28
N VAL A 110 -7.68 6.05 -3.05
CA VAL A 110 -6.29 6.01 -2.54
C VAL A 110 -5.86 7.39 -2.05
N VAL A 111 -6.09 8.45 -2.83
CA VAL A 111 -5.74 9.83 -2.42
C VAL A 111 -6.52 10.27 -1.20
N ALA A 112 -7.82 9.97 -1.13
CA ALA A 112 -8.64 10.27 0.04
C ALA A 112 -8.11 9.52 1.29
N ALA A 113 -7.76 8.24 1.16
CA ALA A 113 -7.20 7.45 2.24
C ALA A 113 -5.83 7.97 2.71
N VAL A 114 -4.92 8.26 1.79
CA VAL A 114 -3.59 8.85 2.09
C VAL A 114 -3.76 10.20 2.77
N SER A 115 -4.60 11.08 2.24
CA SER A 115 -4.80 12.44 2.76
C SER A 115 -5.44 12.44 4.14
N ALA A 116 -6.46 11.59 4.35
CA ALA A 116 -7.08 11.43 5.67
C ALA A 116 -6.09 10.84 6.69
N LEU A 117 -5.29 9.85 6.30
CA LEU A 117 -4.28 9.26 7.17
C LEU A 117 -3.11 10.22 7.46
N ALA A 118 -2.69 11.01 6.47
CA ALA A 118 -1.68 12.04 6.64
C ALA A 118 -2.18 13.15 7.58
N ARG A 119 -3.44 13.57 7.47
CA ARG A 119 -4.06 14.52 8.39
C ARG A 119 -4.23 13.95 9.80
N ASP A 120 -4.69 12.71 9.95
CA ASP A 120 -4.82 12.02 11.25
C ASP A 120 -3.48 11.89 11.98
N ARG A 121 -2.38 11.69 11.24
CA ARG A 121 -1.01 11.70 11.78
C ARG A 121 -0.41 13.09 11.96
N GLY A 122 -1.18 14.13 11.65
CA GLY A 122 -0.76 15.52 11.76
C GLY A 122 0.33 15.90 10.77
N PHE A 123 0.43 15.26 9.58
CA PHE A 123 1.28 15.66 8.45
C PHE A 123 0.68 16.78 7.61
N LEU A 124 -0.66 16.79 7.47
CA LEU A 124 -1.42 17.81 6.76
C LEU A 124 -2.36 18.54 7.71
N THR A 125 -2.55 19.84 7.50
CA THR A 125 -3.61 20.61 8.16
C THR A 125 -4.97 20.31 7.50
N GLU A 126 -6.07 20.62 8.20
CA GLU A 126 -7.43 20.37 7.73
C GLU A 126 -7.71 20.96 6.33
N PRO A 127 -7.39 22.24 6.05
CA PRO A 127 -7.68 22.81 4.73
C PRO A 127 -6.81 22.22 3.63
N ARG A 128 -5.53 21.93 3.94
CA ARG A 128 -4.59 21.37 2.96
C ARG A 128 -5.00 19.97 2.53
N ALA A 129 -5.49 19.14 3.45
CA ALA A 129 -5.98 17.81 3.12
C ALA A 129 -7.20 17.89 2.18
N VAL A 130 -8.16 18.80 2.45
CA VAL A 130 -9.34 19.00 1.59
C VAL A 130 -8.94 19.51 0.20
N ILE A 131 -8.09 20.54 0.12
CA ILE A 131 -7.62 21.10 -1.15
C ILE A 131 -6.85 20.04 -1.96
N THR A 132 -5.99 19.25 -1.30
CA THR A 132 -5.24 18.16 -1.96
C THR A 132 -6.20 17.15 -2.59
N ILE A 133 -7.24 16.72 -1.86
CA ILE A 133 -8.24 15.78 -2.39
C ILE A 133 -8.99 16.39 -3.58
N ILE A 134 -9.39 17.66 -3.50
CA ILE A 134 -10.10 18.35 -4.59
C ILE A 134 -9.22 18.42 -5.84
N LEU A 135 -7.99 18.93 -5.72
CA LEU A 135 -7.07 19.07 -6.84
C LEU A 135 -6.72 17.70 -7.45
N ALA A 136 -6.43 16.70 -6.62
CA ALA A 136 -6.14 15.36 -7.12
C ALA A 136 -7.36 14.73 -7.80
N THR A 137 -8.57 14.92 -7.27
CA THR A 137 -9.81 14.42 -7.90
C THR A 137 -10.01 15.06 -9.27
N LEU A 138 -9.80 16.38 -9.37
CA LEU A 138 -9.87 17.09 -10.65
C LEU A 138 -8.80 16.60 -11.62
N ALA A 139 -7.55 16.45 -11.17
CA ALA A 139 -6.46 15.93 -11.99
C ALA A 139 -6.77 14.52 -12.53
N LEU A 140 -7.30 13.63 -11.68
CA LEU A 140 -7.67 12.26 -12.07
C LEU A 140 -8.88 12.22 -13.00
N ALA A 141 -9.85 13.13 -12.83
CA ALA A 141 -10.98 13.27 -13.75
C ALA A 141 -10.49 13.68 -15.16
N VAL A 142 -9.62 14.68 -15.23
CA VAL A 142 -9.01 15.13 -16.50
C VAL A 142 -8.12 14.03 -17.10
N ALA A 143 -7.35 13.31 -16.27
CA ALA A 143 -6.53 12.18 -16.71
C ALA A 143 -7.38 11.03 -17.29
N THR A 144 -8.56 10.79 -16.73
CA THR A 144 -9.50 9.78 -17.24
C THR A 144 -10.06 10.19 -18.59
N LEU A 145 -10.41 11.47 -18.77
CA LEU A 145 -10.80 12.00 -20.07
C LEU A 145 -9.65 11.90 -21.08
N ALA A 146 -8.41 12.15 -20.65
CA ALA A 146 -7.22 11.95 -21.49
C ALA A 146 -7.09 10.47 -21.92
N GLN A 147 -7.32 9.52 -21.02
CA GLN A 147 -7.26 8.08 -21.35
C GLN A 147 -8.36 7.65 -22.32
N ILE A 148 -9.58 8.18 -22.18
CA ILE A 148 -10.67 7.93 -23.13
C ILE A 148 -10.35 8.58 -24.49
N SER A 149 -9.85 9.82 -24.48
CA SER A 149 -9.41 10.54 -25.67
C SER A 149 -8.32 9.79 -26.44
N TRP A 150 -7.35 9.22 -25.72
CA TRP A 150 -6.29 8.37 -26.29
C TRP A 150 -6.88 7.16 -27.01
N ALA A 151 -7.74 6.39 -26.34
CA ALA A 151 -8.36 5.20 -26.92
C ALA A 151 -9.14 5.53 -28.21
N LEU A 152 -9.97 6.57 -28.20
CA LEU A 152 -10.70 7.01 -29.38
C LEU A 152 -9.78 7.51 -30.51
N GLY A 153 -8.63 8.09 -30.17
CA GLY A 153 -7.60 8.48 -31.13
C GLY A 153 -6.96 7.28 -31.85
N PHE A 154 -6.71 6.20 -31.12
CA PHE A 154 -6.25 4.93 -31.70
C PHE A 154 -7.31 4.33 -32.63
N ASP A 155 -8.56 4.27 -32.19
CA ASP A 155 -9.66 3.75 -33.03
C ASP A 155 -9.81 4.54 -34.34
N ALA A 156 -9.67 5.86 -34.28
CA ALA A 156 -9.70 6.73 -35.46
C ALA A 156 -8.50 6.48 -36.39
N ALA A 157 -7.31 6.30 -35.81
CA ALA A 157 -6.10 6.00 -36.58
C ALA A 157 -6.20 4.63 -37.29
N ASP A 158 -6.70 3.60 -36.61
CA ASP A 158 -6.90 2.26 -37.16
C ASP A 158 -7.91 2.26 -38.32
N GLN A 159 -8.90 3.16 -38.27
CA GLN A 159 -9.88 3.37 -39.34
C GLN A 159 -9.37 4.27 -40.47
N GLY A 160 -8.16 4.83 -40.35
CA GLY A 160 -7.59 5.77 -41.32
C GLY A 160 -8.32 7.12 -41.39
N VAL A 161 -9.08 7.48 -40.35
CA VAL A 161 -9.83 8.75 -40.29
C VAL A 161 -9.13 9.76 -39.39
N ARG A 162 -9.35 11.05 -39.65
CA ARG A 162 -8.77 12.12 -38.82
C ARG A 162 -9.46 12.16 -37.45
N ALA A 163 -8.68 12.15 -36.38
CA ALA A 163 -9.19 12.36 -35.03
C ALA A 163 -9.88 13.73 -34.90
N THR A 164 -11.10 13.75 -34.35
CA THR A 164 -11.90 14.96 -34.11
C THR A 164 -12.55 14.93 -32.72
N GLY A 165 -13.04 16.08 -32.26
CA GLY A 165 -13.71 16.20 -30.96
C GLY A 165 -12.84 15.75 -29.80
N LEU A 166 -13.35 14.83 -28.97
CA LEU A 166 -12.63 14.29 -27.82
C LEU A 166 -11.36 13.53 -28.23
N ALA A 167 -11.36 12.81 -29.36
CA ALA A 167 -10.18 12.07 -29.84
C ALA A 167 -8.99 12.98 -30.16
N ALA A 168 -9.25 14.24 -30.55
CA ALA A 168 -8.21 15.23 -30.83
C ALA A 168 -7.73 16.01 -29.59
N ALA A 169 -8.40 15.85 -28.44
CA ALA A 169 -8.16 16.66 -27.25
C ALA A 169 -7.04 16.13 -26.34
N TRP A 170 -6.42 14.98 -26.68
CA TRP A 170 -5.51 14.25 -25.79
C TRP A 170 -4.41 15.12 -25.19
N SER A 171 -3.67 15.88 -26.02
CA SER A 171 -2.55 16.70 -25.56
C SER A 171 -2.97 17.76 -24.54
N TRP A 172 -4.12 18.41 -24.76
CA TRP A 172 -4.64 19.43 -23.85
C TRP A 172 -5.13 18.83 -22.54
N LEU A 173 -5.78 17.68 -22.60
CA LEU A 173 -6.22 16.95 -21.42
C LEU A 173 -5.02 16.43 -20.61
N PHE A 174 -4.00 15.90 -21.28
CA PHE A 174 -2.77 15.44 -20.65
C PHE A 174 -2.05 16.57 -19.93
N VAL A 175 -1.83 17.71 -20.59
CA VAL A 175 -1.19 18.89 -19.99
C VAL A 175 -2.04 19.46 -18.85
N GLY A 176 -3.37 19.50 -19.00
CA GLY A 176 -4.29 19.93 -17.95
C GLY A 176 -4.23 19.04 -16.71
N ALA A 177 -4.26 17.71 -16.90
CA ALA A 177 -4.12 16.74 -15.82
C ALA A 177 -2.76 16.86 -15.12
N TRP A 178 -1.69 17.05 -15.90
CA TRP A 178 -0.34 17.28 -15.37
C TRP A 178 -0.28 18.55 -14.53
N ALA A 179 -0.78 19.68 -15.03
CA ALA A 179 -0.71 20.96 -14.32
C ALA A 179 -1.48 20.92 -12.98
N VAL A 180 -2.70 20.37 -12.99
CA VAL A 180 -3.53 20.24 -11.77
C VAL A 180 -2.92 19.21 -10.81
N GLY A 181 -2.39 18.10 -11.32
CA GLY A 181 -1.70 17.09 -10.52
C GLY A 181 -0.42 17.62 -9.87
N ALA A 182 0.34 18.45 -10.59
CA ALA A 182 1.52 19.12 -10.08
C ALA A 182 1.16 20.08 -8.93
N ALA A 183 0.06 20.83 -9.06
CA ALA A 183 -0.44 21.66 -7.97
C ALA A 183 -0.80 20.81 -6.73
N ALA A 184 -1.51 19.70 -6.90
CA ALA A 184 -1.87 18.80 -5.79
C ALA A 184 -0.62 18.29 -5.04
N ILE A 185 0.40 17.83 -5.77
CA ILE A 185 1.65 17.33 -5.18
C ILE A 185 2.43 18.47 -4.52
N ALA A 186 2.53 19.64 -5.16
CA ALA A 186 3.20 20.80 -4.60
C ALA A 186 2.58 21.21 -3.25
N PHE A 187 1.25 21.17 -3.10
CA PHE A 187 0.59 21.45 -1.82
C PHE A 187 1.00 20.48 -0.70
N VAL A 188 1.16 19.19 -1.02
CA VAL A 188 1.60 18.18 -0.07
C VAL A 188 3.08 18.37 0.29
N VAL A 189 3.94 18.58 -0.70
CA VAL A 189 5.38 18.80 -0.50
C VAL A 189 5.63 20.07 0.31
N ASP A 190 4.95 21.17 -0.01
CA ASP A 190 5.00 22.42 0.78
C ASP A 190 4.61 22.17 2.25
N ALA A 191 3.58 21.34 2.51
CA ALA A 191 3.17 21.00 3.88
C ALA A 191 4.20 20.19 4.65
N LEU A 192 4.90 19.29 3.98
CA LEU A 192 5.97 18.51 4.58
C LEU A 192 7.21 19.38 4.84
N LEU A 193 7.57 20.24 3.89
CA LEU A 193 8.75 21.10 3.97
C LEU A 193 8.60 22.25 4.96
N ARG A 194 7.39 22.77 5.22
CA ARG A 194 7.16 23.80 6.25
C ARG A 194 7.48 23.37 7.69
N ARG A 195 7.74 22.08 7.92
CA ARG A 195 8.23 21.56 9.19
C ARG A 195 9.74 21.71 9.36
N THR A 196 10.43 22.06 8.28
CA THR A 196 11.88 22.28 8.27
C THR A 196 12.20 23.74 8.58
N ARG A 197 13.45 24.04 8.92
CA ARG A 197 13.93 25.41 9.18
C ARG A 197 14.26 26.21 7.91
N VAL A 198 13.76 25.79 6.75
CA VAL A 198 14.06 26.40 5.44
C VAL A 198 13.20 27.64 5.21
N ARG A 199 13.72 28.64 4.47
CA ARG A 199 13.00 29.87 4.13
C ARG A 199 11.75 29.56 3.29
N ALA A 200 10.65 30.28 3.54
CA ALA A 200 9.36 30.02 2.89
C ALA A 200 9.39 30.08 1.36
N VAL A 201 10.14 31.02 0.77
CA VAL A 201 10.29 31.15 -0.69
C VAL A 201 10.93 29.91 -1.30
N VAL A 202 12.01 29.40 -0.67
CA VAL A 202 12.71 28.20 -1.12
C VAL A 202 11.79 26.98 -1.04
N ILE A 203 10.99 26.88 0.02
CA ILE A 203 10.00 25.80 0.17
C ILE A 203 9.00 25.80 -0.99
N VAL A 204 8.46 26.97 -1.36
CA VAL A 204 7.51 27.08 -2.47
C VAL A 204 8.15 26.67 -3.80
N ILE A 205 9.37 27.14 -4.08
CA ILE A 205 10.10 26.77 -5.30
C ILE A 205 10.33 25.25 -5.35
N LEU A 206 10.84 24.66 -4.26
CA LEU A 206 11.07 23.21 -4.18
C LEU A 206 9.77 22.42 -4.34
N ALA A 207 8.68 22.89 -3.74
CA ALA A 207 7.37 22.24 -3.85
C ALA A 207 6.81 22.29 -5.27
N VAL A 208 6.94 23.43 -5.97
CA VAL A 208 6.51 23.58 -7.37
C VAL A 208 7.35 22.69 -8.29
N VAL A 209 8.68 22.73 -8.16
CA VAL A 209 9.59 21.89 -8.95
C VAL A 209 9.31 20.40 -8.71
N ALA A 210 9.16 19.99 -7.44
CA ALA A 210 8.79 18.63 -7.09
C ALA A 210 7.43 18.25 -7.69
N GLY A 211 6.43 19.14 -7.63
CA GLY A 211 5.12 18.93 -8.22
C GLY A 211 5.19 18.67 -9.73
N ILE A 212 5.90 19.53 -10.47
CA ILE A 212 6.06 19.40 -11.93
C ILE A 212 6.74 18.08 -12.30
N LEU A 213 7.81 17.69 -11.57
CA LEU A 213 8.59 16.48 -11.87
C LEU A 213 7.88 15.19 -11.43
N LEU A 214 7.22 15.20 -10.27
CA LEU A 214 6.58 14.00 -9.72
C LEU A 214 5.20 13.72 -10.33
N ALA A 215 4.47 14.75 -10.80
CA ALA A 215 3.12 14.56 -11.31
C ALA A 215 3.01 13.57 -12.48
N PRO A 216 3.88 13.60 -13.51
CA PRO A 216 3.84 12.61 -14.58
C PRO A 216 4.15 11.21 -14.06
N ALA A 217 5.17 11.06 -13.21
CA ALA A 217 5.57 9.76 -12.67
C ALA A 217 4.46 9.14 -11.79
N VAL A 218 3.86 9.93 -10.90
CA VAL A 218 2.75 9.51 -10.04
C VAL A 218 1.49 9.26 -10.87
N GLY A 219 1.16 10.15 -11.81
CA GLY A 219 0.00 10.03 -12.69
C GLY A 219 0.06 8.78 -13.55
N LEU A 220 1.18 8.55 -14.27
CA LEU A 220 1.40 7.35 -15.07
C LEU A 220 1.39 6.09 -14.22
N SER A 221 1.94 6.15 -13.00
CA SER A 221 1.86 5.03 -12.06
C SER A 221 0.40 4.72 -11.74
N LEU A 222 -0.42 5.72 -11.42
CA LEU A 222 -1.82 5.56 -11.01
C LEU A 222 -2.77 5.14 -12.15
N ILE A 223 -2.38 5.32 -13.42
CA ILE A 223 -3.11 4.73 -14.56
C ILE A 223 -3.11 3.21 -14.46
N SER A 224 -2.04 2.64 -13.92
CA SER A 224 -1.92 1.21 -13.75
C SER A 224 -2.77 0.71 -12.57
N PRO A 225 -3.75 -0.20 -12.80
CA PRO A 225 -4.50 -0.80 -11.70
C PRO A 225 -3.62 -1.57 -10.70
N TYR A 226 -2.40 -1.96 -11.08
CA TYR A 226 -1.45 -2.64 -10.20
C TYR A 226 -0.97 -1.73 -9.06
N THR A 227 -0.68 -0.46 -9.37
CA THR A 227 -0.18 0.48 -8.37
C THR A 227 -1.26 0.85 -7.37
N VAL A 228 -2.50 1.00 -7.84
CA VAL A 228 -3.69 1.24 -7.00
C VAL A 228 -3.92 0.05 -6.06
N ALA A 229 -3.86 -1.18 -6.57
CA ALA A 229 -3.98 -2.41 -5.79
C ALA A 229 -2.91 -2.51 -4.68
N ILE A 230 -1.65 -2.22 -5.02
CA ILE A 230 -0.53 -2.22 -4.07
C ILE A 230 -0.70 -1.10 -3.04
N ALA A 231 -0.98 0.13 -3.48
CA ALA A 231 -1.17 1.28 -2.61
C ALA A 231 -2.33 1.05 -1.63
N ALA A 232 -3.48 0.57 -2.11
CA ALA A 232 -4.64 0.24 -1.28
C ALA A 232 -4.31 -0.85 -0.24
N SER A 233 -3.57 -1.90 -0.64
CA SER A 233 -3.14 -2.97 0.28
C SER A 233 -2.20 -2.46 1.36
N VAL A 234 -1.21 -1.64 1.00
CA VAL A 234 -0.27 -1.01 1.95
C VAL A 234 -1.01 -0.07 2.90
N LEU A 235 -1.93 0.75 2.38
CA LEU A 235 -2.75 1.64 3.19
C LEU A 235 -3.64 0.85 4.15
N ALA A 236 -4.21 -0.26 3.74
CA ALA A 236 -5.08 -1.06 4.61
C ALA A 236 -4.29 -1.60 5.81
N VAL A 237 -3.08 -2.11 5.57
CA VAL A 237 -2.17 -2.54 6.63
C VAL A 237 -1.76 -1.36 7.51
N ALA A 238 -1.42 -0.21 6.94
CA ALA A 238 -1.00 0.98 7.68
C ALA A 238 -2.13 1.56 8.56
N VAL A 239 -3.36 1.61 8.03
CA VAL A 239 -4.57 2.09 8.72
C VAL A 239 -5.02 1.11 9.79
N VAL A 240 -4.77 -0.20 9.68
CA VAL A 240 -5.04 -1.14 10.78
C VAL A 240 -3.95 -1.06 11.85
N ARG A 241 -2.67 -1.06 11.46
CA ARG A 241 -1.53 -1.07 12.39
C ARG A 241 -1.36 0.20 13.20
N GLY A 242 -1.69 1.37 12.67
CA GLY A 242 -1.47 2.63 13.38
C GLY A 242 -2.34 2.84 14.63
N ARG A 243 -3.02 1.82 15.19
CA ARG A 243 -4.00 1.97 16.28
C ARG A 243 -3.18 2.27 17.53
N ARG A 244 -3.11 3.54 17.92
CA ARG A 244 -2.66 3.87 19.26
C ARG A 244 -3.65 3.21 20.23
N PRO A 245 -3.22 2.36 21.16
CA PRO A 245 -4.05 2.00 22.29
C PRO A 245 -4.47 3.31 22.96
N VAL A 246 -5.76 3.46 23.29
CA VAL A 246 -6.16 4.45 24.28
C VAL A 246 -5.49 3.99 25.57
N VAL A 247 -4.44 4.69 26.02
CA VAL A 247 -3.74 4.37 27.26
C VAL A 247 -4.70 4.72 28.41
N PRO A 248 -5.23 3.74 29.18
CA PRO A 248 -5.86 4.04 30.46
C PRO A 248 -4.77 4.56 31.41
N ALA A 249 -5.15 5.33 32.43
CA ALA A 249 -4.24 5.94 33.40
C ALA A 249 -3.14 4.97 33.90
N PRO A 250 -1.92 5.45 34.25
CA PRO A 250 -0.79 4.59 34.52
C PRO A 250 -1.08 3.67 35.71
N GLN A 251 -1.37 2.40 35.43
CA GLN A 251 -1.17 1.35 36.43
C GLN A 251 0.32 1.01 36.46
N PRO A 252 0.93 0.82 37.64
CA PRO A 252 2.34 0.41 37.74
C PRO A 252 2.51 -0.92 37.00
N ALA A 253 3.14 -0.85 35.83
CA ALA A 253 3.32 -1.99 34.96
C ALA A 253 4.40 -2.91 35.54
N VAL A 254 4.02 -4.13 35.91
CA VAL A 254 4.97 -5.24 35.91
C VAL A 254 5.35 -5.47 34.46
N VAL A 255 6.45 -4.85 34.02
CA VAL A 255 7.02 -5.06 32.69
C VAL A 255 7.59 -6.48 32.67
N THR A 256 6.76 -7.45 32.33
CA THR A 256 7.25 -8.74 31.84
C THR A 256 7.87 -8.46 30.48
N ALA A 257 9.19 -8.27 30.47
CA ALA A 257 9.94 -8.23 29.23
C ALA A 257 9.62 -9.50 28.45
N VAL A 258 8.88 -9.37 27.35
CA VAL A 258 8.62 -10.49 26.44
C VAL A 258 9.96 -10.84 25.82
N GLU A 259 10.63 -11.80 26.44
CA GLU A 259 11.91 -12.32 25.98
C GLU A 259 11.72 -12.83 24.54
N ALA A 260 12.39 -12.17 23.59
CA ALA A 260 12.28 -12.53 22.19
C ALA A 260 12.81 -13.97 22.04
N LYS A 261 11.93 -14.91 21.69
CA LYS A 261 12.28 -16.32 21.55
C LYS A 261 13.45 -16.46 20.57
N VAL A 262 14.61 -16.84 21.09
CA VAL A 262 15.82 -17.03 20.29
C VAL A 262 15.63 -18.28 19.42
N VAL A 263 15.74 -18.10 18.10
CA VAL A 263 15.62 -19.23 17.16
C VAL A 263 16.85 -20.14 17.30
N PRO A 264 16.69 -21.46 17.50
CA PRO A 264 17.81 -22.38 17.64
C PRO A 264 18.80 -22.32 16.47
N ALA A 265 20.09 -22.55 16.73
CA ALA A 265 21.13 -22.51 15.71
C ALA A 265 20.88 -23.53 14.58
N ARG A 266 20.52 -24.77 14.92
CA ARG A 266 20.18 -25.83 13.94
C ARG A 266 19.06 -25.42 13.00
N THR A 267 18.00 -24.83 13.53
CA THR A 267 16.85 -24.31 12.77
C THR A 267 17.27 -23.19 11.79
N ARG A 268 18.17 -22.30 12.21
CA ARG A 268 18.71 -21.24 11.33
C ARG A 268 19.58 -21.81 10.22
N VAL A 269 20.44 -22.78 10.54
CA VAL A 269 21.30 -23.45 9.55
C VAL A 269 20.44 -24.18 8.51
N ALA A 270 19.45 -24.96 8.94
CA ALA A 270 18.54 -25.65 8.04
C ALA A 270 17.78 -24.68 7.11
N ALA A 271 17.24 -23.59 7.66
CA ALA A 271 16.55 -22.57 6.86
C ALA A 271 17.50 -21.87 5.86
N ARG A 272 18.74 -21.60 6.26
CA ARG A 272 19.76 -21.04 5.35
C ARG A 272 20.13 -21.99 4.22
N LEU A 273 20.34 -23.27 4.52
CA LEU A 273 20.65 -24.28 3.52
C LEU A 273 19.52 -24.38 2.48
N LEU A 274 18.27 -24.45 2.94
CA LEU A 274 17.11 -24.44 2.05
C LEU A 274 17.03 -23.18 1.19
N ALA A 275 17.33 -22.01 1.76
CA ALA A 275 17.36 -20.77 1.00
C ALA A 275 18.50 -20.72 -0.03
N VAL A 276 19.69 -21.22 0.30
CA VAL A 276 20.82 -21.33 -0.65
C VAL A 276 20.49 -22.30 -1.79
N MET A 277 19.88 -23.45 -1.48
CA MET A 277 19.41 -24.39 -2.50
C MET A 277 18.36 -23.75 -3.42
N ALA A 278 17.42 -22.99 -2.84
CA ALA A 278 16.43 -22.22 -3.61
C ALA A 278 17.11 -21.18 -4.51
N THR A 279 18.10 -20.44 -4.01
CA THR A 279 18.88 -19.46 -4.79
C THR A 279 19.58 -20.12 -5.96
N ALA A 280 20.29 -21.24 -5.73
CA ALA A 280 21.03 -21.93 -6.78
C ALA A 280 20.09 -22.49 -7.86
N ALA A 281 19.05 -23.21 -7.45
CA ALA A 281 18.11 -23.84 -8.39
C ALA A 281 17.29 -22.80 -9.17
N SER A 282 16.78 -21.75 -8.51
CA SER A 282 16.06 -20.68 -9.21
C SER A 282 16.98 -19.81 -10.07
N GLY A 283 18.22 -19.56 -9.63
CA GLY A 283 19.22 -18.83 -10.42
C GLY A 283 19.57 -19.59 -11.71
N PHE A 284 19.77 -20.90 -11.61
CA PHE A 284 19.93 -21.76 -12.77
C PHE A 284 18.71 -21.72 -13.69
N GLY A 285 17.51 -21.87 -13.14
CA GLY A 285 16.26 -21.80 -13.92
C GLY A 285 16.10 -20.47 -14.66
N ALA A 286 16.39 -19.35 -14.01
CA ALA A 286 16.32 -18.02 -14.63
C ALA A 286 17.36 -17.83 -15.75
N VAL A 287 18.60 -18.28 -15.54
CA VAL A 287 19.65 -18.22 -16.58
C VAL A 287 19.30 -19.13 -17.75
N TYR A 288 18.83 -20.35 -17.48
CA TYR A 288 18.39 -21.30 -18.50
C TYR A 288 17.20 -20.76 -19.29
N ALA A 289 16.25 -20.08 -18.63
CA ALA A 289 15.10 -19.48 -19.31
C ALA A 289 15.51 -18.48 -20.42
N VAL A 290 16.63 -17.78 -20.22
CA VAL A 290 17.11 -16.74 -21.15
C VAL A 290 18.11 -17.28 -22.17
N THR A 291 18.96 -18.24 -21.75
CA THR A 291 20.13 -18.66 -22.55
C THR A 291 20.10 -20.14 -22.94
N GLY A 292 19.19 -20.93 -22.38
CA GLY A 292 19.21 -22.39 -22.44
C GLY A 292 19.04 -22.98 -23.83
N SER A 293 18.49 -22.24 -24.80
CA SER A 293 18.41 -22.69 -26.20
C SER A 293 19.77 -22.73 -26.90
N ALA A 294 20.78 -22.03 -26.39
CA ALA A 294 22.11 -21.99 -26.98
C ALA A 294 23.02 -23.15 -26.52
N TRP A 295 22.72 -23.78 -25.38
CA TRP A 295 23.62 -24.75 -24.74
C TRP A 295 22.90 -25.94 -24.09
N GLY A 296 21.57 -25.93 -24.04
CA GLY A 296 20.74 -26.93 -23.40
C GLY A 296 19.98 -27.82 -24.37
N PRO A 297 19.18 -28.77 -23.84
CA PRO A 297 18.39 -29.70 -24.64
C PRO A 297 17.13 -29.09 -25.27
N ALA A 298 16.81 -27.82 -25.00
CA ALA A 298 15.64 -27.15 -25.55
C ALA A 298 15.77 -26.95 -27.07
N ARG A 299 14.67 -27.15 -27.81
CA ARG A 299 14.67 -27.02 -29.28
C ARG A 299 14.71 -25.57 -29.73
N ASP A 300 14.14 -24.67 -28.94
CA ASP A 300 14.12 -23.24 -29.21
C ASP A 300 14.13 -22.41 -27.92
N ALA A 301 14.17 -21.08 -28.07
CA ALA A 301 14.18 -20.13 -26.96
C ALA A 301 12.90 -20.16 -26.12
N THR A 302 11.75 -20.49 -26.72
CA THR A 302 10.46 -20.55 -26.02
C THR A 302 10.42 -21.77 -25.10
N GLU A 303 10.84 -22.93 -25.59
CA GLU A 303 10.94 -24.15 -24.80
C GLU A 303 11.96 -23.99 -23.66
N ALA A 304 13.11 -23.37 -23.93
CA ALA A 304 14.10 -23.04 -22.90
C ALA A 304 13.52 -22.14 -21.82
N MET A 305 12.78 -21.10 -22.21
CA MET A 305 12.09 -20.17 -21.31
C MET A 305 11.09 -20.91 -20.40
N VAL A 306 10.24 -21.76 -20.98
CA VAL A 306 9.24 -22.55 -20.25
C VAL A 306 9.90 -23.46 -19.22
N GLN A 307 10.89 -24.24 -19.64
CA GLN A 307 11.62 -25.15 -18.76
C GLN A 307 12.30 -24.38 -17.61
N GLY A 308 12.97 -23.25 -17.91
CA GLY A 308 13.62 -22.42 -16.91
C GLY A 308 12.66 -21.79 -15.91
N ILE A 309 11.47 -21.35 -16.36
CA ILE A 309 10.40 -20.87 -15.47
C ILE A 309 9.91 -21.98 -14.54
N ILE A 310 9.66 -23.19 -15.06
CA ILE A 310 9.21 -24.34 -14.26
C ILE A 310 10.24 -24.69 -13.18
N VAL A 311 11.53 -24.75 -13.54
CA VAL A 311 12.63 -24.98 -12.60
C VAL A 311 12.65 -23.89 -11.52
N SER A 312 12.50 -22.63 -11.92
CA SER A 312 12.51 -21.51 -10.98
C SER A 312 11.32 -21.55 -10.01
N LEU A 313 10.11 -21.80 -10.50
CA LEU A 313 8.92 -21.88 -9.66
C LEU A 313 8.98 -23.08 -8.70
N THR A 314 9.43 -24.25 -9.14
CA THR A 314 9.61 -25.41 -8.25
C THR A 314 10.68 -25.16 -7.19
N ALA A 315 11.72 -24.39 -7.51
CA ALA A 315 12.72 -23.94 -6.54
C ALA A 315 12.17 -22.97 -5.46
N ALA A 316 10.93 -22.48 -5.58
CA ALA A 316 10.30 -21.69 -4.51
C ALA A 316 9.93 -22.54 -3.29
N ILE A 317 9.69 -23.84 -3.47
CA ILE A 317 9.28 -24.77 -2.41
C ILE A 317 10.28 -24.79 -1.24
N PRO A 318 11.60 -25.00 -1.46
CA PRO A 318 12.57 -24.95 -0.36
C PRO A 318 12.63 -23.58 0.34
N LEU A 319 12.44 -22.46 -0.38
CA LEU A 319 12.37 -21.14 0.23
C LEU A 319 11.13 -20.99 1.13
N ILE A 320 9.96 -21.45 0.67
CA ILE A 320 8.72 -21.44 1.46
C ILE A 320 8.88 -22.30 2.72
N ALA A 321 9.52 -23.46 2.62
CA ALA A 321 9.85 -24.31 3.76
C ALA A 321 10.80 -23.61 4.75
N ALA A 322 11.83 -22.91 4.26
CA ALA A 322 12.74 -22.11 5.09
C ALA A 322 12.00 -21.02 5.87
N ILE A 323 11.07 -20.32 5.21
CA ILE A 323 10.21 -19.31 5.84
C ILE A 323 9.33 -19.96 6.92
N GLY A 324 8.73 -21.12 6.64
CA GLY A 324 7.88 -21.85 7.59
C GLY A 324 8.59 -22.30 8.85
N ILE A 325 9.79 -22.87 8.70
CA ILE A 325 10.62 -23.30 9.83
C ILE A 325 10.99 -22.11 10.75
N ILE A 326 11.38 -20.97 10.16
CA ILE A 326 11.69 -19.77 10.94
C ILE A 326 10.43 -19.17 11.59
N ALA A 327 9.30 -19.13 10.87
CA ALA A 327 8.05 -18.61 11.40
C ALA A 327 7.50 -19.47 12.55
N ALA A 328 7.59 -20.79 12.45
CA ALA A 328 7.20 -21.73 13.49
C ALA A 328 8.10 -21.59 14.73
N ALA A 329 9.40 -21.37 14.53
CA ALA A 329 10.32 -21.18 15.65
C ALA A 329 10.11 -19.85 16.39
N ARG A 330 9.70 -18.78 15.68
CA ARG A 330 9.49 -17.43 16.24
C ARG A 330 8.11 -17.19 16.83
N SER A 331 7.06 -17.78 16.26
CA SER A 331 5.69 -17.49 16.65
C SER A 331 5.19 -18.43 17.76
N ARG A 332 4.16 -17.99 18.49
CA ARG A 332 3.35 -18.85 19.38
C ARG A 332 2.10 -19.40 18.66
N ALA A 333 2.03 -19.24 17.34
CA ALA A 333 0.90 -19.69 16.55
C ALA A 333 0.88 -21.21 16.45
N THR A 334 -0.31 -21.79 16.26
CA THR A 334 -0.42 -23.24 16.08
C THR A 334 0.27 -23.68 14.78
N PRO A 335 0.68 -24.96 14.64
CA PRO A 335 1.26 -25.46 13.41
C PRO A 335 0.38 -25.18 12.18
N ALA A 336 -0.93 -25.38 12.29
CA ALA A 336 -1.89 -25.09 11.22
C ALA A 336 -1.89 -23.61 10.81
N GLN A 337 -1.77 -22.68 11.76
CA GLN A 337 -1.72 -21.23 11.50
C GLN A 337 -0.41 -20.79 10.82
N THR A 338 0.67 -21.55 11.00
CA THR A 338 1.96 -21.25 10.33
C THR A 338 2.05 -21.92 8.97
N TRP A 339 1.73 -23.21 8.91
CA TRP A 339 1.94 -24.04 7.72
C TRP A 339 0.77 -23.99 6.73
N GLY A 340 -0.46 -23.80 7.18
CA GLY A 340 -1.64 -23.67 6.33
C GLY A 340 -1.48 -22.67 5.17
N PRO A 341 -1.19 -21.38 5.45
CA PRO A 341 -0.95 -20.40 4.39
C PRO A 341 0.26 -20.73 3.50
N LEU A 342 1.29 -21.38 4.04
CA LEU A 342 2.49 -21.74 3.27
C LEU A 342 2.22 -22.92 2.33
N MET A 343 1.41 -23.89 2.75
CA MET A 343 0.95 -24.98 1.88
C MET A 343 0.09 -24.45 0.75
N LEU A 344 -0.80 -23.48 1.02
CA LEU A 344 -1.54 -22.80 -0.05
C LEU A 344 -0.60 -22.07 -1.02
N ALA A 345 0.47 -21.44 -0.52
CA ALA A 345 1.48 -20.80 -1.38
C ALA A 345 2.25 -21.82 -2.23
N VAL A 346 2.60 -22.99 -1.68
CA VAL A 346 3.21 -24.09 -2.45
C VAL A 346 2.27 -24.58 -3.56
N LEU A 347 1.00 -24.83 -3.23
CA LEU A 347 0.00 -25.25 -4.21
C LEU A 347 -0.23 -24.18 -5.28
N ALA A 348 -0.20 -22.90 -4.91
CA ALA A 348 -0.32 -21.79 -5.85
C ALA A 348 0.82 -21.80 -6.88
N VAL A 349 2.07 -21.91 -6.41
CA VAL A 349 3.25 -21.95 -7.28
C VAL A 349 3.28 -23.22 -8.13
N ALA A 350 2.89 -24.36 -7.57
CA ALA A 350 2.78 -25.62 -8.29
C ALA A 350 1.73 -25.56 -9.42
N ALA A 351 0.57 -24.96 -9.17
CA ALA A 351 -0.48 -24.77 -10.18
C ALA A 351 0.03 -23.94 -11.36
N VAL A 352 0.76 -22.84 -11.10
CA VAL A 352 1.38 -22.03 -12.15
C VAL A 352 2.47 -22.80 -12.89
N ALA A 353 3.34 -23.52 -12.18
CA ALA A 353 4.40 -24.32 -12.80
C ALA A 353 3.83 -25.40 -13.74
N VAL A 354 2.73 -26.05 -13.35
CA VAL A 354 2.02 -26.99 -14.22
C VAL A 354 1.37 -26.28 -15.40
N ALA A 355 0.80 -25.09 -15.20
CA ALA A 355 0.20 -24.28 -16.27
C ALA A 355 1.19 -24.00 -17.41
N TYR A 356 2.45 -23.71 -17.08
CA TYR A 356 3.51 -23.45 -18.06
C TYR A 356 3.79 -24.61 -19.01
N ARG A 357 3.36 -25.85 -18.71
CA ARG A 357 3.44 -26.96 -19.68
C ARG A 357 2.54 -26.76 -20.90
N GLY A 358 1.51 -25.94 -20.80
CA GLY A 358 0.61 -25.59 -21.90
C GLY A 358 1.06 -24.37 -22.72
N ALA A 359 2.19 -23.74 -22.36
CA ALA A 359 2.74 -22.60 -23.07
C ALA A 359 3.13 -22.95 -24.52
N PRO A 360 3.13 -21.97 -25.45
CA PRO A 360 2.88 -20.54 -25.23
C PRO A 360 1.39 -20.14 -25.28
N ALA A 361 0.48 -21.07 -25.56
CA ALA A 361 -0.93 -20.76 -25.71
C ALA A 361 -1.58 -20.40 -24.36
N TRP A 362 -2.02 -19.15 -24.20
CA TRP A 362 -2.63 -18.66 -22.97
C TRP A 362 -3.85 -19.50 -22.56
N GLU A 363 -4.67 -19.95 -23.50
CA GLU A 363 -5.86 -20.77 -23.24
C GLU A 363 -5.54 -22.04 -22.44
N ASN A 364 -4.38 -22.65 -22.69
CA ASN A 364 -3.92 -23.84 -21.98
C ASN A 364 -3.32 -23.52 -20.61
N MET A 365 -2.89 -22.28 -20.39
CA MET A 365 -2.27 -21.82 -19.15
C MET A 365 -3.28 -21.18 -18.18
N ALA A 366 -4.33 -20.55 -18.72
CA ALA A 366 -5.24 -19.67 -18.00
C ALA A 366 -5.86 -20.34 -16.77
N GLY A 367 -6.30 -21.61 -16.88
CA GLY A 367 -6.88 -22.35 -15.77
C GLY A 367 -5.90 -22.54 -14.60
N GLY A 368 -4.66 -22.93 -14.88
CA GLY A 368 -3.64 -23.09 -13.83
C GLY A 368 -3.22 -21.77 -13.19
N PHE A 369 -3.20 -20.68 -13.97
CA PHE A 369 -3.02 -19.32 -13.45
C PHE A 369 -4.20 -18.85 -12.59
N ALA A 370 -5.43 -19.21 -12.94
CA ALA A 370 -6.63 -18.92 -12.13
C ALA A 370 -6.52 -19.60 -10.76
N VAL A 371 -6.28 -20.90 -10.77
CA VAL A 371 -6.14 -21.72 -9.56
C VAL A 371 -4.97 -21.21 -8.72
N GLY A 372 -3.81 -20.95 -9.34
CA GLY A 372 -2.64 -20.40 -8.66
C GLY A 372 -2.92 -19.04 -8.01
N SER A 373 -3.63 -18.15 -8.70
CA SER A 373 -3.97 -16.83 -8.19
C SER A 373 -4.93 -16.89 -7.01
N VAL A 374 -5.96 -17.74 -7.06
CA VAL A 374 -6.91 -17.95 -5.97
C VAL A 374 -6.22 -18.54 -4.74
N LEU A 375 -5.40 -19.58 -4.92
CA LEU A 375 -4.65 -20.20 -3.83
C LEU A 375 -3.63 -19.23 -3.20
N GLY A 376 -2.93 -18.45 -4.02
CA GLY A 376 -2.00 -17.42 -3.55
C GLY A 376 -2.72 -16.29 -2.80
N GLY A 377 -3.90 -15.87 -3.28
CA GLY A 377 -4.75 -14.89 -2.61
C GLY A 377 -5.23 -15.40 -1.26
N ALA A 378 -5.67 -16.65 -1.19
CA ALA A 378 -6.06 -17.31 0.07
C ALA A 378 -4.88 -17.44 1.04
N ALA A 379 -3.69 -17.78 0.55
CA ALA A 379 -2.46 -17.82 1.33
C ALA A 379 -2.15 -16.45 1.96
N ILE A 380 -2.20 -15.38 1.17
CA ILE A 380 -1.95 -14.00 1.63
C ILE A 380 -3.02 -13.55 2.62
N ALA A 381 -4.29 -13.82 2.36
CA ALA A 381 -5.38 -13.49 3.26
C ALA A 381 -5.21 -14.19 4.61
N TRP A 382 -4.97 -15.50 4.61
CA TRP A 382 -4.78 -16.26 5.85
C TRP A 382 -3.54 -15.76 6.62
N TRP A 383 -2.40 -15.60 5.93
CA TRP A 383 -1.17 -15.12 6.55
C TRP A 383 -1.32 -13.73 7.19
N THR A 384 -2.04 -12.83 6.50
CA THR A 384 -2.26 -11.44 6.91
C THR A 384 -3.26 -11.35 8.06
N ALA A 385 -4.37 -12.11 8.01
CA ALA A 385 -5.39 -12.13 9.06
C ALA A 385 -4.83 -12.52 10.43
N LEU A 386 -3.85 -13.43 10.46
CA LEU A 386 -3.19 -13.88 11.68
C LEU A 386 -2.20 -12.85 12.27
N ARG A 387 -1.72 -11.89 11.46
CA ARG A 387 -0.62 -10.96 11.82
C ARG A 387 -1.06 -9.52 11.96
N LEU A 388 -2.28 -9.18 11.52
CA LEU A 388 -2.84 -7.85 11.69
C LEU A 388 -3.39 -7.67 13.12
N PRO A 389 -3.05 -6.56 13.79
CA PRO A 389 -3.57 -6.26 15.12
C PRO A 389 -5.03 -5.80 15.08
N GLY A 390 -5.73 -5.91 16.22
CA GLY A 390 -7.07 -5.35 16.41
C GLY A 390 -8.20 -6.37 16.32
N ILE A 391 -9.41 -5.85 16.09
CA ILE A 391 -10.66 -6.62 16.14
C ILE A 391 -10.69 -7.65 15.01
N ALA A 392 -11.11 -8.89 15.34
CA ALA A 392 -11.15 -10.01 14.41
C ALA A 392 -11.85 -9.68 13.08
N LYS A 393 -13.02 -9.02 13.15
CA LYS A 393 -13.76 -8.59 11.96
C LYS A 393 -12.92 -7.71 11.05
N THR A 394 -12.34 -6.63 11.57
CA THR A 394 -11.53 -5.67 10.78
C THR A 394 -10.33 -6.32 10.14
N ARG A 395 -9.55 -7.12 10.89
CA ARG A 395 -8.35 -7.77 10.36
C ARG A 395 -8.69 -8.82 9.29
N VAL A 396 -9.76 -9.58 9.47
CA VAL A 396 -10.21 -10.60 8.51
C VAL A 396 -10.73 -9.93 7.25
N THR A 397 -11.57 -8.89 7.35
CA THR A 397 -12.07 -8.14 6.20
C THR A 397 -10.92 -7.57 5.36
N VAL A 398 -9.95 -6.88 5.99
CA VAL A 398 -8.80 -6.33 5.28
C VAL A 398 -7.96 -7.43 4.63
N ALA A 399 -7.70 -8.52 5.36
CA ALA A 399 -6.89 -9.60 4.83
C ALA A 399 -7.56 -10.32 3.66
N VAL A 400 -8.87 -10.59 3.74
CA VAL A 400 -9.66 -11.16 2.65
C VAL A 400 -9.63 -10.25 1.43
N LEU A 401 -9.87 -8.94 1.60
CA LEU A 401 -9.83 -7.99 0.48
C LEU A 401 -8.44 -7.93 -0.19
N ILE A 402 -7.35 -7.94 0.59
CA ILE A 402 -5.99 -8.02 0.02
C ILE A 402 -5.80 -9.33 -0.75
N GLY A 403 -6.29 -10.46 -0.22
CA GLY A 403 -6.25 -11.74 -0.90
C GLY A 403 -7.07 -11.77 -2.20
N VAL A 404 -8.25 -11.14 -2.21
CA VAL A 404 -9.09 -10.99 -3.40
C VAL A 404 -8.40 -10.11 -4.44
N VAL A 405 -7.82 -8.97 -4.03
CA VAL A 405 -7.04 -8.11 -4.93
C VAL A 405 -5.86 -8.88 -5.54
N TYR A 406 -5.19 -9.72 -4.74
CA TYR A 406 -4.15 -10.58 -5.27
C TYR A 406 -4.71 -11.59 -6.28
N ALA A 407 -5.76 -12.33 -5.93
CA ALA A 407 -6.34 -13.37 -6.77
C ALA A 407 -6.93 -12.82 -8.08
N ALA A 408 -7.59 -11.67 -8.01
CA ALA A 408 -8.22 -11.02 -9.16
C ALA A 408 -7.20 -10.55 -10.20
N PHE A 409 -5.99 -10.17 -9.77
CA PHE A 409 -5.11 -9.38 -10.62
C PHE A 409 -3.62 -9.62 -10.44
N LEU A 410 -3.10 -9.54 -9.20
CA LEU A 410 -1.65 -9.62 -8.97
C LEU A 410 -1.11 -11.04 -9.17
N GLY A 411 -1.90 -12.08 -8.94
CA GLY A 411 -1.47 -13.46 -9.10
C GLY A 411 -1.02 -13.78 -10.52
N ILE A 412 -1.70 -13.24 -11.53
CA ILE A 412 -1.34 -13.44 -12.94
C ILE A 412 -0.06 -12.69 -13.30
N LEU A 413 0.10 -11.44 -12.86
CA LEU A 413 1.26 -10.62 -13.21
C LEU A 413 2.51 -11.02 -12.41
N ILE A 414 2.36 -11.29 -11.12
CA ILE A 414 3.50 -11.59 -10.23
C ILE A 414 4.04 -12.99 -10.52
N ALA A 415 3.21 -13.96 -10.88
CA ALA A 415 3.68 -15.35 -10.99
C ALA A 415 4.80 -15.56 -12.04
N PRO A 416 4.75 -14.98 -13.26
CA PRO A 416 5.87 -15.01 -14.21
C PRO A 416 7.09 -14.26 -13.70
N MET A 417 6.89 -13.06 -13.13
CA MET A 417 7.98 -12.25 -12.58
C MET A 417 8.69 -12.94 -11.41
N LEU A 418 7.94 -13.74 -10.63
CA LEU A 418 8.46 -14.49 -9.50
C LEU A 418 9.58 -15.42 -9.95
N ALA A 419 9.48 -16.07 -11.12
CA ALA A 419 10.54 -16.95 -11.64
C ALA A 419 11.90 -16.23 -11.73
N PHE A 420 11.89 -14.95 -12.10
CA PHE A 420 13.12 -14.15 -12.27
C PHE A 420 13.56 -13.40 -11.01
N ILE A 421 12.63 -13.12 -10.09
CA ILE A 421 12.92 -12.38 -8.84
C ILE A 421 13.27 -13.34 -7.69
N LEU A 422 12.82 -14.60 -7.76
CA LEU A 422 13.03 -15.61 -6.73
C LEU A 422 14.51 -15.85 -6.35
N PRO A 423 15.49 -15.85 -7.27
CA PRO A 423 16.89 -16.01 -6.90
C PRO A 423 17.35 -14.91 -5.94
N LEU A 424 16.92 -13.67 -6.20
CA LEU A 424 17.22 -12.51 -5.36
C LEU A 424 16.53 -12.58 -4.00
N LEU A 425 15.26 -12.99 -3.97
CA LEU A 425 14.51 -13.16 -2.72
C LEU A 425 15.12 -14.27 -1.84
N ALA A 426 15.47 -15.40 -2.44
CA ALA A 426 16.11 -16.51 -1.76
C ALA A 426 17.49 -16.11 -1.22
N ALA A 427 18.29 -15.40 -2.03
CA ALA A 427 19.60 -14.92 -1.63
C ALA A 427 19.49 -13.91 -0.48
N ALA A 428 18.58 -12.94 -0.59
CA ALA A 428 18.32 -11.96 0.46
C ALA A 428 17.88 -12.65 1.77
N PHE A 429 17.03 -13.69 1.70
CA PHE A 429 16.63 -14.46 2.87
C PHE A 429 17.81 -15.25 3.47
N ALA A 430 18.66 -15.87 2.64
CA ALA A 430 19.85 -16.59 3.11
C ALA A 430 20.84 -15.65 3.84
N ILE A 431 21.01 -14.43 3.33
CA ILE A 431 21.89 -13.40 3.92
C ILE A 431 21.27 -12.81 5.20
N TRP A 432 19.99 -12.43 5.16
CA TRP A 432 19.34 -11.67 6.24
C TRP A 432 18.70 -12.50 7.33
N THR A 433 18.65 -13.84 7.20
CA THR A 433 18.28 -14.71 8.33
C THR A 433 19.21 -14.41 9.51
N PRO A 434 18.75 -13.73 10.58
CA PRO A 434 19.64 -13.07 11.54
C PRO A 434 20.51 -14.08 12.28
N GLY A 435 21.81 -13.91 12.11
CA GLY A 435 22.85 -14.65 12.80
C GLY A 435 23.54 -13.83 13.87
N ARG A 436 22.83 -13.07 14.72
CA ARG A 436 23.49 -12.65 15.98
C ARG A 436 23.55 -13.87 16.89
N PRO A 437 24.75 -14.41 17.21
CA PRO A 437 24.87 -15.33 18.32
C PRO A 437 24.46 -14.60 19.60
N PRO A 438 23.96 -15.31 20.63
CA PRO A 438 23.81 -14.71 21.95
C PRO A 438 25.19 -14.16 22.33
N ARG A 439 25.30 -12.84 22.57
CA ARG A 439 26.44 -12.34 23.31
C ARG A 439 26.32 -12.98 24.69
N LEU A 440 27.19 -13.95 24.98
CA LEU A 440 27.44 -14.36 26.35
C LEU A 440 27.76 -13.07 27.11
N ARG A 441 26.84 -12.63 27.97
CA ARG A 441 27.19 -11.62 28.97
C ARG A 441 28.29 -12.28 29.81
N PRO A 442 29.48 -11.67 29.96
CA PRO A 442 30.42 -12.13 30.95
C PRO A 442 29.67 -12.12 32.28
N SER A 443 29.59 -13.26 32.94
CA SER A 443 29.22 -13.32 34.34
C SER A 443 30.26 -12.48 35.09
N HIS A 444 29.92 -11.25 35.42
CA HIS A 444 30.60 -10.54 36.49
C HIS A 444 30.27 -11.32 37.77
N THR A 445 31.12 -12.30 38.09
CA THR A 445 31.33 -12.72 39.46
C THR A 445 31.84 -11.49 40.20
N VAL A 446 30.91 -10.72 40.77
CA VAL A 446 31.21 -9.76 41.82
C VAL A 446 31.69 -10.58 43.00
N ALA A 447 33.00 -10.82 43.04
CA ALA A 447 33.66 -11.20 44.28
C ALA A 447 33.50 -10.00 45.21
N SER A 448 32.64 -10.16 46.21
CA SER A 448 32.47 -9.19 47.30
C SER A 448 33.83 -8.90 47.92
N PRO A 449 34.22 -7.63 48.14
CA PRO A 449 35.43 -7.31 48.87
C PRO A 449 35.27 -7.81 50.31
N ALA A 450 36.20 -8.68 50.73
CA ALA A 450 36.31 -9.10 52.11
C ALA A 450 36.53 -7.86 52.97
N SER A 451 35.59 -7.64 53.89
CA SER A 451 35.63 -6.59 54.91
C SER A 451 36.87 -6.77 55.78
N SER A 452 37.80 -5.81 55.70
CA SER A 452 38.81 -5.57 56.71
C SER A 452 38.15 -5.22 58.04
N GLY A 453 38.61 -5.86 59.12
CA GLY A 453 37.86 -6.10 60.36
C GLY A 453 37.63 -4.89 61.30
N PRO A 454 37.04 -5.13 62.48
CA PRO A 454 37.08 -4.19 63.59
C PRO A 454 38.38 -4.35 64.42
N LEU A 455 38.92 -3.21 64.81
CA LEU A 455 40.10 -2.99 65.66
C LEU A 455 39.98 -3.60 67.09
N PRO A 456 41.10 -3.75 67.82
CA PRO A 456 41.20 -4.54 69.05
C PRO A 456 40.75 -3.77 70.30
N ARG A 457 40.30 -4.50 71.33
CA ARG A 457 40.32 -4.05 72.75
C ARG A 457 40.59 -5.22 73.71
N LEU A 458 41.73 -5.10 74.40
CA LEU A 458 42.00 -5.38 75.82
C LEU A 458 41.68 -6.77 76.40
N SER A 459 42.73 -7.57 76.57
CA SER A 459 43.28 -7.93 77.89
C SER A 459 44.71 -8.43 77.73
#